data_AF-A0A5W6TUC8-F1
#
_entry.id   AF-A0A5W6TUC8-F1
#
_cell.length_a   1.000
_cell.length_b   1.000
_cell.length_c   1.000
_cell.angle_alpha   90.00
_cell.angle_beta   90.00
_cell.angle_gamma   90.00
#
_symmetry.space_group_name_H-M   'P 1'
#
loop_
_entity.id
_entity.type
_entity.pdbx_description
1 polymer ?
#
loop_
_entity_poly.entity_id
_entity_poly.type
_entity_poly.pdbx_seq_one_letter_code
_entity_poly.pdbx_strand_id
1 'polypeptide(L)' 'HLRFTRFNIHLQCDVCNVYKSGNIEAYRTALVERYGEAAVLALENNNTPYRWTVEELKKIRLAALADLRALKKLEAA' A
#
# COMPACT_ATOMS: atom_id res chain seq x y z
N HIS A 1 -1.01 -0.27 11.84
CA HIS A 1 0.19 -0.51 10.99
C HIS A 1 -0.20 -0.85 9.55
N LEU A 2 -1.44 -1.26 9.28
CA LEU A 2 -1.95 -1.60 7.94
C LEU A 2 -2.07 -0.42 6.94
N ARG A 3 -2.24 0.80 7.44
CA ARG A 3 -2.39 2.01 6.60
C ARG A 3 -1.04 2.67 6.37
N PHE A 4 -0.86 3.21 5.16
CA PHE A 4 0.34 3.96 4.75
C PHE A 4 1.64 3.14 4.66
N THR A 5 1.54 1.81 4.54
CA THR A 5 2.69 0.92 4.31
C THR A 5 2.79 0.57 2.83
N ARG A 6 4.00 0.66 2.25
CA ARG A 6 4.24 0.50 0.81
C ARG A 6 3.71 -0.80 0.22
N PHE A 7 3.79 -1.89 0.98
CA PHE A 7 3.33 -3.20 0.53
C PHE A 7 1.81 -3.42 0.69
N ASN A 8 1.08 -2.45 1.26
CA ASN A 8 -0.38 -2.50 1.43
C ASN A 8 -1.07 -1.19 1.00
N ILE A 9 -0.48 -0.46 0.04
CA ILE A 9 -1.04 0.78 -0.54
C ILE A 9 -1.02 0.72 -2.07
N HIS A 10 -1.88 -0.11 -2.65
CA HIS A 10 -1.98 -0.25 -4.10
C HIS A 10 -3.16 0.54 -4.66
N LEU A 11 -2.98 1.13 -5.84
CA LEU A 11 -4.05 1.80 -6.55
C LEU A 11 -5.12 0.78 -6.98
N GLN A 12 -6.38 1.13 -6.75
CA GLN A 12 -7.54 0.37 -7.24
C GLN A 12 -8.39 1.29 -8.12
N CYS A 13 -8.90 0.78 -9.24
CA CYS A 13 -9.88 1.50 -10.04
C CYS A 13 -11.24 1.56 -9.33
N ASP A 14 -12.12 2.41 -9.82
CA ASP A 14 -13.51 2.56 -9.37
C ASP A 14 -14.29 1.23 -9.45
N VAL A 15 -14.14 0.46 -10.54
CA VAL A 15 -14.75 -0.87 -10.68
C VAL A 15 -14.34 -1.80 -9.54
N CYS A 16 -13.04 -1.88 -9.26
CA CYS A 16 -12.52 -2.73 -8.19
C CYS A 16 -12.97 -2.24 -6.81
N ASN A 17 -12.87 -0.94 -6.54
CA ASN A 17 -13.09 -0.40 -5.21
C ASN A 17 -14.58 -0.27 -4.86
N VAL A 18 -15.40 0.21 -5.80
CA VAL A 18 -16.82 0.51 -5.57
C VAL A 18 -17.71 -0.68 -5.89
N TYR A 19 -17.55 -1.28 -7.07
CA TYR A 19 -18.49 -2.29 -7.57
C TYR A 19 -18.14 -3.72 -7.18
N LYS A 20 -16.85 -4.00 -6.90
CA LYS A 20 -16.36 -5.32 -6.47
C LYS A 20 -15.97 -5.37 -5.00
N SER A 21 -16.41 -4.41 -4.19
CA SER A 21 -16.11 -4.36 -2.74
C SER A 21 -14.61 -4.46 -2.43
N GLY A 22 -13.79 -3.69 -3.15
CA GLY A 22 -12.33 -3.74 -3.02
C GLY A 22 -11.66 -4.89 -3.78
N ASN A 23 -12.41 -5.72 -4.51
CA ASN A 23 -11.91 -6.85 -5.31
C ASN A 23 -10.90 -7.73 -4.53
N ILE A 24 -11.27 -8.08 -3.30
CA ILE A 24 -10.35 -8.59 -2.26
C ILE A 24 -9.64 -9.87 -2.69
N GLU A 25 -10.34 -10.80 -3.34
CA GLU A 25 -9.74 -12.08 -3.78
C GLU A 25 -8.61 -11.85 -4.79
N ALA A 26 -8.88 -11.09 -5.84
CA ALA A 26 -7.87 -10.77 -6.85
C ALA A 26 -6.73 -9.92 -6.26
N TYR A 27 -7.05 -9.00 -5.34
CA TYR A 27 -6.04 -8.20 -4.64
C TYR A 27 -5.13 -9.08 -3.79
N ARG A 28 -5.70 -10.01 -3.00
CA ARG A 28 -4.94 -10.98 -2.20
C ARG A 28 -4.03 -11.83 -3.08
N THR A 29 -4.55 -12.40 -4.17
CA THR A 29 -3.76 -13.20 -5.11
C THR A 29 -2.55 -12.42 -5.65
N ALA A 30 -2.75 -11.17 -6.05
CA ALA A 30 -1.67 -10.31 -6.52
C ALA A 30 -0.64 -9.96 -5.42
N LEU A 31 -1.08 -9.81 -4.17
CA LEU A 31 -0.15 -9.61 -3.04
C LEU A 31 0.69 -10.87 -2.78
N VAL A 32 0.11 -12.06 -2.87
CA VAL A 32 0.83 -13.33 -2.71
C VAL A 32 1.86 -13.50 -3.82
N GLU A 33 1.50 -13.20 -5.07
CA GLU A 33 2.42 -13.25 -6.20
C GLU A 33 3.60 -12.28 -6.02
N ARG A 34 3.34 -11.08 -5.48
CA ARG A 34 4.35 -10.03 -5.33
C ARG A 34 5.23 -10.18 -4.09
N TYR A 35 4.66 -10.57 -2.95
CA TYR A 35 5.32 -10.52 -1.64
C TYR A 35 5.39 -11.88 -0.93
N GLY A 36 4.72 -12.90 -1.48
CA GLY A 36 4.66 -14.25 -0.91
C GLY A 36 3.56 -14.45 0.14
N GLU A 37 3.10 -15.70 0.26
CA GLU A 37 2.00 -16.09 1.15
C GLU A 37 2.27 -15.72 2.62
N ALA A 38 3.49 -15.94 3.10
CA ALA A 38 3.85 -15.66 4.49
C ALA A 38 3.67 -14.17 4.87
N ALA A 39 4.03 -13.26 3.96
CA ALA A 39 3.86 -11.83 4.18
C ALA A 39 2.37 -11.43 4.20
N VAL A 40 1.56 -12.04 3.33
CA VAL A 40 0.11 -11.79 3.26
C VAL A 40 -0.60 -12.35 4.49
N LEU A 41 -0.27 -13.55 4.94
CA LEU A 41 -0.81 -14.12 6.18
C LEU A 41 -0.49 -13.26 7.40
N ALA A 42 0.74 -12.74 7.50
CA ALA A 42 1.11 -11.83 8.57
C ALA A 42 0.32 -10.52 8.54
N LEU A 43 0.05 -9.99 7.35
CA LEU A 43 -0.78 -8.81 7.14
C LEU A 43 -2.23 -9.05 7.60
N GLU A 44 -2.81 -10.20 7.23
CA GLU A 44 -4.20 -10.56 7.53
C GLU A 44 -4.43 -10.87 9.02
N ASN A 45 -3.40 -11.39 9.71
CA ASN A 45 -3.49 -11.81 11.11
C ASN A 45 -3.54 -10.62 12.09
N ASN A 46 -2.92 -9.48 11.78
CA ASN A 46 -2.83 -8.35 12.71
C ASN A 46 -3.66 -7.14 12.24
N ASN A 47 -4.86 -6.98 12.82
CA ASN A 47 -5.74 -5.85 12.55
C ASN A 47 -5.68 -4.73 13.62
N THR A 48 -4.66 -4.73 14.47
CA THR A 48 -4.54 -3.73 15.54
C THR A 48 -4.40 -2.31 14.93
N PRO A 49 -5.28 -1.37 15.32
CA PRO A 49 -5.21 -0.01 14.82
C PRO A 49 -3.94 0.66 15.34
N TYR A 50 -3.31 1.47 14.48
CA TYR A 50 -2.21 2.34 14.87
C TYR A 50 -2.64 3.79 14.70
N ARG A 51 -2.59 4.56 15.79
CA ARG A 51 -2.97 5.96 15.79
C ARG A 51 -1.76 6.81 15.39
N TRP A 52 -1.65 7.06 14.09
CA TRP A 52 -0.60 7.88 13.52
C TRP A 52 -0.63 9.31 14.08
N THR A 53 0.53 9.83 14.46
CA THR A 53 0.70 11.23 14.82
C THR A 53 0.82 12.10 13.57
N VAL A 54 0.60 13.41 13.74
CA VAL A 54 0.75 14.36 12.63
C VAL A 54 2.19 14.38 12.11
N GLU A 55 3.17 14.26 13.01
CA GLU A 55 4.60 14.24 12.70
C GLU A 55 4.96 13.02 11.85
N GLU A 56 4.41 11.84 12.17
CA GLU A 56 4.63 10.62 11.38
C GLU A 56 4.02 10.74 9.98
N LEU A 57 2.79 11.24 9.88
CA LEU A 57 2.13 11.44 8.59
C LEU A 57 2.90 12.43 7.70
N LYS A 58 3.45 13.50 8.29
CA LYS A 58 4.35 14.43 7.58
C LYS A 58 5.59 13.72 7.05
N LYS A 59 6.23 12.86 7.85
CA LYS A 59 7.40 12.07 7.42
C LYS A 59 7.06 11.13 6.27
N ILE A 60 5.94 10.40 6.36
CA ILE A 60 5.47 9.51 5.28
C ILE A 60 5.26 10.30 3.99
N ARG A 61 4.60 11.45 4.06
CA ARG A 61 4.37 12.32 2.89
C ARG A 61 5.69 12.77 2.26
N LEU A 62 6.64 13.23 3.06
CA LEU A 62 7.95 13.69 2.56
C LEU A 62 8.72 12.56 1.88
N ALA A 63 8.71 11.35 2.45
CA ALA A 63 9.31 10.18 1.83
C ALA A 63 8.66 9.84 0.48
N ALA A 64 7.32 9.85 0.40
CA ALA A 64 6.62 9.60 -0.86
C ALA A 64 6.93 10.65 -1.94
N LEU A 65 7.06 11.92 -1.56
CA LEU A 65 7.45 12.99 -2.49
C LEU A 65 8.90 12.85 -2.99
N ALA A 66 9.81 12.40 -2.12
CA ALA A 66 11.20 12.13 -2.50
C ALA A 66 11.27 10.99 -3.52
N ASP A 67 10.57 9.88 -3.29
CA ASP A 67 10.50 8.75 -4.21
C ASP A 67 9.91 9.14 -5.56
N LEU A 68 8.85 9.96 -5.57
CA LEU A 68 8.26 10.45 -6.81
C LEU A 68 9.26 11.29 -7.62
N ARG A 69 10.05 12.13 -6.96
CA ARG A 69 11.11 12.92 -7.63
C ARG A 69 12.19 12.00 -8.21
N ALA A 70 12.59 10.97 -7.47
CA ALA A 70 13.56 9.99 -7.94
C ALA A 70 13.04 9.23 -9.17
N LEU A 71 11.79 8.76 -9.13
CA LEU A 71 11.14 8.06 -10.24
C LEU A 71 11.08 8.94 -11.50
N LYS A 72 10.62 10.19 -11.37
CA LYS A 72 10.57 11.13 -12.51
C LYS A 72 11.94 11.42 -13.11
N LYS A 73 12.99 11.44 -12.29
CA LYS A 73 14.36 11.61 -12.78
C LYS A 73 14.82 10.39 -13.58
N LEU A 74 14.45 9.19 -13.15
CA LEU A 74 14.75 7.94 -13.87
C LEU A 74 13.98 7.85 -15.20
N GLU A 75 12.72 8.29 -15.25
CA GLU A 75 11.91 8.29 -16.48
C GLU A 75 12.40 9.31 -17.53
N ALA A 76 13.06 10.38 -17.10
CA ALA A 76 13.59 11.42 -17.98
C ALA A 76 15.02 11.16 -18.48
N ALA A 77 15.69 10.12 -17.97
CA ALA A 77 17.05 9.72 -18.35
C ALA A 77 17.02 8.65 -19.44
#